data_AF-A0A1E3WL90-F1
#
_entry.id   AF-A0A1E3WL90-F1
#
_cell.length_a   1.000
_cell.length_b   1.000
_cell.length_c   1.000
_cell.angle_alpha   90.00
_cell.angle_beta   90.00
_cell.angle_gamma   90.00
#
_symmetry.space_group_name_H-M   'P 1'
#
loop_
_entity.id
_entity.type
_entity.pdbx_description
1 polymer ?
#
loop_
_entity_poly.entity_id
_entity_poly.type
_entity_poly.pdbx_seq_one_letter_code
_entity_poly.pdbx_strand_id
1 'polypeptide(L)'
;MWPNNKNFAFTIFDDTDNSTIGNTKVVYDYLIEKGLLTSKSVWVWKPRGGFKGDTLSDEGYLKWVNDLKEQGVEICLHNIGDGLFSRNEIEKGLEKFEIDIGYPPLIHCNHSGNKDSLYWWSNRFEFPFSLIYKALFFLKRKQMHPRGGEHPESEYFWGDIAKEKIKYVRNFTFDDVNTIKIDPMMPYHDGGYSKGKNKICKKLYF
;
A
#
# COMPACT_ATOMS: atom_id res chain seq x y z
N MET A 1 15.53 18.82 -8.17
CA MET A 1 16.92 18.36 -7.99
C MET A 1 16.98 17.47 -6.76
N TRP A 2 17.72 16.37 -6.80
CA TRP A 2 17.89 15.52 -5.62
C TRP A 2 18.89 16.17 -4.64
N PRO A 3 18.78 15.89 -3.33
CA PRO A 3 19.75 16.36 -2.34
C PRO A 3 21.18 15.99 -2.73
N ASN A 4 22.15 16.80 -2.29
CA ASN A 4 23.59 16.53 -2.46
C ASN A 4 24.03 16.29 -3.92
N ASN A 5 23.41 17.00 -4.87
CA ASN A 5 23.70 16.92 -6.31
C ASN A 5 23.64 15.49 -6.87
N LYS A 6 22.78 14.64 -6.31
CA LYS A 6 22.56 13.29 -6.84
C LYS A 6 21.75 13.35 -8.14
N ASN A 7 22.03 12.41 -9.04
CA ASN A 7 21.35 12.32 -10.34
C ASN A 7 20.06 11.49 -10.27
N PHE A 8 19.93 10.64 -9.25
CA PHE A 8 18.77 9.79 -9.03
C PHE A 8 18.59 9.49 -7.54
N ALA A 9 17.40 8.99 -7.20
CA ALA A 9 17.10 8.34 -5.94
C ALA A 9 16.81 6.86 -6.20
N PHE A 10 17.26 5.99 -5.30
CA PHE A 10 16.92 4.57 -5.29
C PHE A 10 16.25 4.27 -3.96
N THR A 11 15.11 3.58 -4.02
CA THR A 11 14.33 3.22 -2.83
C THR A 11 13.91 1.76 -2.92
N ILE A 12 13.83 1.10 -1.77
CA ILE A 12 13.31 -0.25 -1.63
C ILE A 12 12.06 -0.16 -0.76
N PHE A 13 10.95 -0.69 -1.27
CA PHE A 13 9.72 -0.85 -0.52
C PHE A 13 9.41 -2.34 -0.41
N ASP A 14 9.42 -2.86 0.82
CA ASP A 14 9.21 -4.27 1.12
C ASP A 14 7.73 -4.56 1.42
N ASP A 15 7.10 -5.43 0.62
CA ASP A 15 5.74 -5.90 0.83
C ASP A 15 5.71 -6.99 1.92
N THR A 16 4.81 -6.84 2.90
CA THR A 16 4.78 -7.74 4.06
C THR A 16 4.20 -9.13 3.79
N ASP A 17 3.77 -9.42 2.57
CA ASP A 17 3.17 -10.69 2.18
C ASP A 17 4.11 -11.87 2.46
N ASN A 18 3.69 -12.78 3.34
CA ASN A 18 4.48 -13.94 3.80
C ASN A 18 5.80 -13.56 4.52
N SER A 19 5.95 -12.31 4.91
CA SER A 19 7.08 -11.82 5.69
C SER A 19 6.96 -12.28 7.14
N THR A 20 8.01 -12.89 7.66
CA THR A 20 8.16 -13.28 9.06
C THR A 20 9.52 -12.82 9.55
N ILE A 21 9.73 -12.76 10.87
CA ILE A 21 11.08 -12.51 11.42
C ILE A 21 12.07 -13.53 10.85
N GLY A 22 11.67 -14.82 10.78
CA GLY A 22 12.56 -15.91 10.39
C GLY A 22 13.12 -15.80 8.97
N ASN A 23 12.33 -15.28 8.02
CA ASN A 23 12.77 -15.16 6.62
C ASN A 23 13.22 -13.75 6.24
N THR A 24 12.73 -12.71 6.92
CA THR A 24 12.94 -11.32 6.51
C THR A 24 14.06 -10.65 7.29
N LYS A 25 14.29 -11.03 8.56
CA LYS A 25 15.32 -10.40 9.39
C LYS A 25 16.71 -10.47 8.76
N VAL A 26 17.09 -11.61 8.19
CA VAL A 26 18.42 -11.78 7.57
C VAL A 26 18.66 -10.80 6.41
N VAL A 27 17.61 -10.44 5.67
CA VAL A 27 17.69 -9.48 4.56
C VAL A 27 17.88 -8.07 5.12
N TYR A 28 17.12 -7.70 6.15
CA TYR A 28 17.25 -6.39 6.79
C TYR A 28 18.59 -6.20 7.49
N ASP A 29 19.07 -7.22 8.20
CA ASP A 29 20.39 -7.20 8.84
C ASP A 29 21.47 -6.91 7.79
N TYR A 30 21.41 -7.58 6.63
CA TYR A 30 22.34 -7.34 5.53
C TYR A 30 22.22 -5.93 4.93
N LEU A 31 21.00 -5.47 4.63
CA LEU A 31 20.79 -4.13 4.04
C LEU A 31 21.29 -3.02 4.98
N ILE A 32 20.98 -3.13 6.27
CA ILE A 32 21.43 -2.18 7.29
C ILE A 32 22.96 -2.22 7.44
N GLU A 33 23.57 -3.41 7.45
CA GLU A 33 25.04 -3.55 7.45
C GLU A 33 25.69 -2.83 6.26
N LYS A 34 25.03 -2.82 5.09
CA LYS A 34 25.49 -2.09 3.89
C LYS A 34 25.09 -0.62 3.87
N GLY A 35 24.46 -0.11 4.92
CA GLY A 35 24.01 1.28 5.02
C GLY A 35 22.83 1.61 4.08
N LEU A 36 22.07 0.60 3.66
CA LEU A 36 20.87 0.77 2.83
C LEU A 36 19.63 0.80 3.71
N LEU A 37 18.93 1.94 3.70
CA LEU A 37 17.63 2.10 4.34
C LEU A 37 16.51 1.76 3.36
N THR A 38 15.40 1.29 3.90
CA THR A 38 14.22 0.85 3.15
C THR A 38 12.94 1.34 3.81
N SER A 39 11.81 1.13 3.13
CA SER A 39 10.48 1.25 3.71
C SER A 39 9.91 -0.17 3.91
N LYS A 40 9.67 -0.56 5.16
CA LYS A 40 9.05 -1.84 5.54
C LYS A 40 7.54 -1.62 5.66
N SER A 41 6.76 -2.25 4.79
CA SER A 41 5.33 -2.34 5.05
C SER A 41 5.01 -3.43 6.08
N VAL A 42 3.92 -3.25 6.83
CA VAL A 42 3.46 -4.20 7.85
C VAL A 42 1.94 -4.39 7.80
N TRP A 43 1.50 -5.50 8.38
CA TRP A 43 0.10 -5.72 8.78
C TRP A 43 -0.07 -5.48 10.26
N VAL A 44 -1.23 -4.93 10.63
CA VAL A 44 -1.59 -4.69 12.03
C VAL A 44 -2.22 -5.94 12.62
N TRP A 45 -3.22 -6.48 11.93
CA TRP A 45 -4.02 -7.62 12.35
C TRP A 45 -3.58 -8.91 11.65
N LYS A 46 -3.83 -10.04 12.33
CA LYS A 46 -3.61 -11.37 11.77
C LYS A 46 -4.39 -11.54 10.46
N PRO A 47 -3.76 -12.12 9.42
CA PRO A 47 -4.40 -12.31 8.13
C PRO A 47 -5.56 -13.29 8.23
N ARG A 48 -6.65 -12.97 7.54
CA ARG A 48 -7.87 -13.78 7.40
C ARG A 48 -7.95 -14.44 6.01
N GLY A 49 -7.15 -13.97 5.06
CA GLY A 49 -7.08 -14.50 3.71
C GLY A 49 -6.07 -15.63 3.54
N GLY A 50 -5.61 -15.78 2.29
CA GLY A 50 -4.72 -16.86 1.87
C GLY A 50 -3.25 -16.61 2.16
N PHE A 51 -2.84 -15.35 2.27
CA PHE A 51 -1.47 -14.98 2.59
C PHE A 51 -1.21 -15.13 4.09
N LYS A 52 0.07 -15.30 4.43
CA LYS A 52 0.55 -15.43 5.81
C LYS A 52 1.56 -14.33 6.09
N GLY A 53 2.11 -14.34 7.29
CA GLY A 53 3.09 -13.37 7.74
C GLY A 53 2.88 -13.03 9.21
N ASP A 54 3.93 -12.50 9.81
CA ASP A 54 3.89 -11.94 11.16
C ASP A 54 3.27 -10.53 11.13
N THR A 55 2.71 -10.10 12.26
CA THR A 55 1.91 -8.87 12.33
C THR A 55 2.25 -8.05 13.57
N LEU A 56 1.90 -6.76 13.59
CA LEU A 56 2.09 -5.92 14.78
C LEU A 56 1.29 -6.40 16.00
N SER A 57 0.30 -7.29 15.81
CA SER A 57 -0.40 -7.94 16.91
C SER A 57 0.46 -8.98 17.64
N ASP A 58 1.58 -9.41 17.06
CA ASP A 58 2.51 -10.36 17.66
C ASP A 58 3.67 -9.60 18.31
N GLU A 59 3.83 -9.72 19.63
CA GLU A 59 4.78 -8.92 20.42
C GLU A 59 6.23 -9.00 19.90
N GLY A 60 6.67 -10.20 19.50
CA GLY A 60 8.02 -10.40 18.95
C GLY A 60 8.23 -9.66 17.64
N TYR A 61 7.22 -9.66 16.75
CA TYR A 61 7.27 -8.94 15.48
C TYR A 61 7.23 -7.44 15.69
N LEU A 62 6.35 -6.95 16.57
CA LEU A 62 6.29 -5.54 16.94
C LEU A 62 7.62 -5.05 17.50
N LYS A 63 8.27 -5.83 18.36
CA LYS A 63 9.60 -5.49 18.87
C LYS A 63 10.61 -5.38 17.72
N TRP A 64 10.66 -6.37 16.83
CA TRP A 64 11.58 -6.35 15.69
C TRP A 64 11.33 -5.14 14.76
N VAL A 65 10.07 -4.82 14.46
CA VAL A 65 9.71 -3.64 13.66
C VAL A 65 10.14 -2.33 14.33
N ASN A 66 10.00 -2.23 15.66
CA ASN A 66 10.51 -1.08 16.39
C ASN A 66 12.06 -1.01 16.38
N ASP A 67 12.75 -2.14 16.51
CA ASP A 67 14.20 -2.21 16.36
C ASP A 67 14.63 -1.74 14.94
N LEU A 68 13.89 -2.09 13.88
CA LEU A 68 14.14 -1.60 12.52
C LEU A 68 13.91 -0.07 12.40
N LYS A 69 12.84 0.43 13.00
CA LYS A 69 12.51 1.87 13.05
C LYS A 69 13.63 2.67 13.70
N GLU A 70 14.17 2.19 14.83
CA GLU A 70 15.31 2.82 15.52
C GLU A 70 16.59 2.83 14.67
N GLN A 71 16.74 1.88 13.75
CA GLN A 71 17.83 1.82 12.77
C GLN A 71 17.58 2.69 11.52
N GLY A 72 16.46 3.41 11.46
CA GLY A 72 16.15 4.36 10.37
C GLY A 72 15.32 3.77 9.23
N VAL A 73 14.80 2.53 9.37
CA VAL A 73 13.84 1.98 8.41
C VAL A 73 12.50 2.70 8.57
N GLU A 74 11.90 3.13 7.46
CA GLU A 74 10.56 3.73 7.45
C GLU A 74 9.51 2.63 7.59
N ILE A 75 8.54 2.77 8.51
CA ILE A 75 7.46 1.80 8.70
C ILE A 75 6.20 2.28 7.98
N CYS A 76 5.64 1.42 7.13
CA CYS A 76 4.52 1.72 6.23
C CYS A 76 3.39 0.71 6.39
N LEU A 77 2.23 0.99 5.79
CA LEU A 77 1.05 0.11 5.87
C LEU A 77 0.88 -0.73 4.59
N HIS A 78 0.49 -2.00 4.72
CA HIS A 78 0.09 -2.86 3.59
C HIS A 78 -1.38 -3.33 3.72
N ASN A 79 -2.32 -2.39 3.81
CA ASN A 79 -3.61 -2.59 4.49
C ASN A 79 -3.40 -3.00 5.96
N ILE A 80 -4.49 -3.07 6.73
CA ILE A 80 -4.40 -3.53 8.12
C ILE A 80 -4.15 -5.05 8.24
N GLY A 81 -4.30 -5.81 7.15
CA GLY A 81 -4.08 -7.26 7.06
C GLY A 81 -4.58 -7.82 5.73
N ASP A 82 -4.20 -9.06 5.38
CA ASP A 82 -4.84 -9.81 4.29
C ASP A 82 -6.25 -10.27 4.69
N GLY A 83 -7.25 -9.94 3.88
CA GLY A 83 -8.62 -10.41 4.02
C GLY A 83 -9.63 -9.29 4.11
N LEU A 84 -10.79 -9.59 4.73
CA LEU A 84 -11.89 -8.65 4.85
C LEU A 84 -11.90 -8.03 6.26
N PHE A 85 -11.84 -6.70 6.29
CA PHE A 85 -11.92 -5.91 7.51
C PHE A 85 -12.90 -4.77 7.33
N SER A 86 -13.86 -4.65 8.24
CA SER A 86 -14.82 -3.55 8.25
C SER A 86 -14.14 -2.20 8.48
N ARG A 87 -14.80 -1.11 8.09
CA ARG A 87 -14.34 0.26 8.40
C ARG A 87 -13.87 0.43 9.85
N ASN A 88 -14.65 -0.05 10.82
CA ASN A 88 -14.32 0.07 12.24
C ASN A 88 -13.05 -0.72 12.62
N GLU A 89 -12.79 -1.86 11.97
CA GLU A 89 -11.54 -2.61 12.17
C GLU A 89 -10.34 -1.93 11.51
N ILE A 90 -10.56 -1.28 10.36
CA ILE A 90 -9.55 -0.47 9.67
C ILE A 90 -9.16 0.72 10.54
N GLU A 91 -10.13 1.48 11.03
CA GLU A 91 -9.93 2.64 11.90
C GLU A 91 -9.15 2.26 13.16
N LYS A 92 -9.59 1.23 13.89
CA LYS A 92 -8.88 0.70 15.07
C LYS A 92 -7.49 0.16 14.73
N GLY A 93 -7.33 -0.43 13.54
CA GLY A 93 -6.02 -0.89 13.07
C GLY A 93 -5.05 0.27 12.85
N LEU A 94 -5.52 1.37 12.28
CA LEU A 94 -4.73 2.59 12.08
C LEU A 94 -4.38 3.28 13.40
N GLU A 95 -5.32 3.33 14.35
CA GLU A 95 -5.05 3.79 15.72
C GLU A 95 -4.00 2.92 16.41
N LYS A 96 -4.14 1.60 16.33
CA LYS A 96 -3.16 0.66 16.87
C LYS A 96 -1.78 0.84 16.23
N PHE A 97 -1.71 0.99 14.90
CA PHE A 97 -0.45 1.29 14.21
C PHE A 97 0.20 2.54 14.80
N GLU A 98 -0.57 3.63 14.96
CA GLU A 98 -0.04 4.90 15.47
C GLU A 98 0.46 4.78 16.92
N ILE A 99 -0.24 4.01 17.76
CA ILE A 99 0.20 3.70 19.13
C ILE A 99 1.48 2.85 19.14
N ASP A 100 1.50 1.78 18.35
CA ASP A 100 2.58 0.78 18.32
C ASP A 100 3.88 1.32 17.70
N ILE A 101 3.75 2.18 16.68
CA ILE A 101 4.87 2.74 15.91
C ILE A 101 5.25 4.15 16.39
N GLY A 102 4.30 4.89 16.97
CA GLY A 102 4.48 6.26 17.47
C GLY A 102 4.20 7.37 16.44
N TYR A 103 3.75 7.03 15.24
CA TYR A 103 3.31 7.96 14.20
C TYR A 103 2.29 7.30 13.25
N PRO A 104 1.41 8.08 12.59
CA PRO A 104 0.48 7.52 11.61
C PRO A 104 1.21 7.05 10.35
N PRO A 105 0.71 6.01 9.65
CA PRO A 105 1.35 5.53 8.43
C PRO A 105 1.27 6.60 7.33
N LEU A 106 2.42 7.05 6.83
CA LEU A 106 2.46 8.04 5.74
C LEU A 106 2.36 7.41 4.35
N ILE A 107 2.76 6.14 4.22
CA ILE A 107 2.71 5.38 2.97
C ILE A 107 1.83 4.14 3.19
N HIS A 108 0.92 3.92 2.25
CA HIS A 108 0.07 2.74 2.19
C HIS A 108 0.28 2.00 0.87
N CYS A 109 0.31 0.67 0.93
CA CYS A 109 0.23 -0.19 -0.23
C CYS A 109 -1.00 -1.10 -0.13
N ASN A 110 -1.71 -1.26 -1.24
CA ASN A 110 -2.81 -2.21 -1.31
C ASN A 110 -2.30 -3.66 -1.30
N HIS A 111 -2.89 -4.51 -0.46
CA HIS A 111 -2.82 -5.96 -0.58
C HIS A 111 -3.72 -6.43 -1.71
N SER A 112 -3.29 -7.48 -2.43
CA SER A 112 -4.00 -7.97 -3.59
C SER A 112 -5.31 -8.66 -3.20
N GLY A 113 -6.44 -8.15 -3.71
CA GLY A 113 -7.74 -8.78 -3.55
C GLY A 113 -8.52 -8.33 -2.31
N ASN A 114 -7.92 -7.49 -1.49
CA ASN A 114 -8.61 -6.80 -0.40
C ASN A 114 -9.71 -5.88 -0.94
N LYS A 115 -10.86 -5.85 -0.25
CA LYS A 115 -11.98 -4.98 -0.65
C LYS A 115 -11.79 -3.54 -0.18
N ASP A 116 -10.99 -3.33 0.87
CA ASP A 116 -10.60 -2.02 1.39
C ASP A 116 -9.45 -1.39 0.58
N SER A 117 -8.92 -2.03 -0.46
CA SER A 117 -7.89 -1.43 -1.31
C SER A 117 -8.37 -0.14 -1.98
N LEU A 118 -7.56 0.92 -1.90
CA LEU A 118 -7.86 2.25 -2.44
C LEU A 118 -7.52 2.33 -3.94
N TYR A 119 -8.43 2.91 -4.72
CA TYR A 119 -8.26 3.10 -6.18
C TYR A 119 -7.88 1.81 -6.90
N TRP A 120 -8.36 0.68 -6.41
CA TRP A 120 -7.97 -0.64 -6.87
C TRP A 120 -8.91 -1.18 -7.96
N TRP A 121 -8.63 -2.39 -8.41
CA TRP A 121 -9.42 -3.12 -9.38
C TRP A 121 -9.63 -2.30 -10.69
N SER A 122 -10.87 -2.03 -11.12
CA SER A 122 -11.18 -1.25 -12.31
C SER A 122 -10.76 0.21 -12.19
N ASN A 123 -10.60 0.72 -10.98
CA ASN A 123 -10.23 2.11 -10.75
C ASN A 123 -8.73 2.36 -10.96
N ARG A 124 -7.95 1.30 -11.19
CA ARG A 124 -6.56 1.38 -11.69
C ARG A 124 -6.49 1.77 -13.17
N PHE A 125 -7.60 1.61 -13.89
CA PHE A 125 -7.64 1.75 -15.35
C PHE A 125 -8.44 2.99 -15.77
N GLU A 126 -8.02 3.62 -16.86
CA GLU A 126 -8.80 4.66 -17.53
C GLU A 126 -9.86 4.08 -18.45
N PHE A 127 -10.80 4.92 -18.89
CA PHE A 127 -11.66 4.57 -20.01
C PHE A 127 -10.81 4.39 -21.29
N PRO A 128 -11.09 3.37 -22.12
CA PRO A 128 -12.16 2.37 -22.02
C PRO A 128 -11.76 1.11 -21.25
N PHE A 129 -10.49 0.94 -20.86
CA PHE A 129 -9.97 -0.27 -20.21
C PHE A 129 -10.67 -0.60 -18.89
N SER A 130 -11.10 0.41 -18.13
CA SER A 130 -11.91 0.20 -16.92
C SER A 130 -13.24 -0.51 -17.21
N LEU A 131 -13.88 -0.23 -18.34
CA LEU A 131 -15.11 -0.92 -18.76
C LEU A 131 -14.83 -2.35 -19.21
N ILE A 132 -13.76 -2.54 -20.00
CA ILE A 132 -13.33 -3.87 -20.45
C ILE A 132 -13.02 -4.75 -19.24
N TYR A 133 -12.27 -4.22 -18.26
CA TYR A 133 -11.95 -4.94 -17.03
C TYR A 133 -13.20 -5.32 -16.24
N LYS A 134 -14.16 -4.39 -16.06
CA LYS A 134 -15.43 -4.68 -15.39
C LYS A 134 -16.23 -5.78 -16.10
N ALA A 135 -16.30 -5.74 -17.44
CA ALA A 135 -16.99 -6.75 -18.23
C ALA A 135 -16.31 -8.12 -18.11
N LEU A 136 -14.99 -8.19 -18.26
CA LEU A 136 -14.22 -9.43 -18.10
C LEU A 136 -14.32 -9.99 -16.68
N PHE A 137 -14.29 -9.13 -15.66
CA PHE A 137 -14.46 -9.53 -14.27
C PHE A 137 -15.83 -10.16 -14.06
N PHE A 138 -16.90 -9.51 -14.54
CA PHE A 138 -18.26 -10.03 -14.45
C PHE A 138 -18.41 -11.37 -15.18
N LEU A 139 -17.89 -11.48 -16.42
CA LEU A 139 -17.94 -12.73 -17.19
C LEU A 139 -17.21 -13.88 -16.48
N LYS A 140 -16.06 -13.62 -15.87
CA LYS A 140 -15.25 -14.65 -15.18
C LYS A 140 -15.80 -15.02 -13.79
N ARG A 141 -16.25 -14.03 -13.02
CA ARG A 141 -16.61 -14.22 -11.60
C ARG A 141 -18.12 -14.31 -11.37
N LYS A 142 -18.94 -13.97 -12.37
CA LYS A 142 -20.41 -13.82 -12.26
C LYS A 142 -20.83 -12.92 -11.09
N GLN A 143 -19.98 -11.95 -10.75
CA GLN A 143 -20.20 -11.02 -9.65
C GLN A 143 -19.88 -9.61 -10.11
N MET A 144 -20.59 -8.64 -9.51
CA MET A 144 -20.24 -7.26 -9.69
C MET A 144 -18.86 -6.99 -9.09
N HIS A 145 -18.17 -6.09 -9.75
CA HIS A 145 -16.90 -5.58 -9.32
C HIS A 145 -16.98 -4.95 -7.92
N PRO A 146 -16.05 -5.27 -6.98
CA PRO A 146 -16.06 -4.70 -5.65
C PRO A 146 -15.96 -3.17 -5.66
N ARG A 147 -16.63 -2.50 -4.72
CA ARG A 147 -16.35 -1.10 -4.43
C ARG A 147 -15.17 -1.04 -3.47
N GLY A 148 -14.07 -0.42 -3.90
CA GLY A 148 -12.84 -0.27 -3.12
C GLY A 148 -13.02 0.60 -1.86
N GLY A 149 -11.95 0.73 -1.08
CA GLY A 149 -11.95 1.50 0.17
C GLY A 149 -12.21 3.00 0.01
N GLU A 150 -12.18 3.52 -1.22
CA GLU A 150 -12.46 4.92 -1.54
C GLU A 150 -13.95 5.26 -1.71
N HIS A 151 -14.84 4.26 -1.74
CA HIS A 151 -16.28 4.48 -2.00
C HIS A 151 -17.07 4.57 -0.68
N PRO A 152 -17.73 5.71 -0.36
CA PRO A 152 -18.46 5.89 0.91
C PRO A 152 -19.55 4.84 1.20
N GLU A 153 -20.12 4.25 0.14
CA GLU A 153 -21.16 3.22 0.21
C GLU A 153 -20.60 1.81 0.50
N SER A 154 -19.28 1.67 0.66
CA SER A 154 -18.63 0.39 0.93
C SER A 154 -18.55 0.14 2.44
N GLU A 155 -18.83 -1.08 2.89
CA GLU A 155 -18.58 -1.50 4.29
C GLU A 155 -17.09 -1.44 4.67
N TYR A 156 -16.24 -1.35 3.66
CA TYR A 156 -14.78 -1.29 3.71
C TYR A 156 -14.26 0.14 3.51
N PHE A 157 -15.15 1.15 3.56
CA PHE A 157 -14.79 2.55 3.28
C PHE A 157 -13.86 3.14 4.35
N TRP A 158 -12.71 3.64 3.91
CA TRP A 158 -11.75 4.38 4.75
C TRP A 158 -11.03 5.50 3.97
N GLY A 159 -11.50 5.83 2.76
CA GLY A 159 -10.86 6.84 1.91
C GLY A 159 -10.81 8.24 2.52
N ASP A 160 -11.72 8.57 3.44
CA ASP A 160 -11.69 9.79 4.23
C ASP A 160 -10.53 9.79 5.25
N ILE A 161 -10.36 8.70 6.00
CA ILE A 161 -9.23 8.52 6.92
C ILE A 161 -7.91 8.50 6.12
N ALA A 162 -7.90 7.84 4.97
CA ALA A 162 -6.74 7.79 4.10
C ALA A 162 -6.32 9.18 3.63
N LYS A 163 -7.29 10.03 3.26
CA LYS A 163 -7.03 11.41 2.82
C LYS A 163 -6.42 12.27 3.94
N GLU A 164 -6.74 11.99 5.19
CA GLU A 164 -6.19 12.69 6.35
C GLU A 164 -4.80 12.19 6.73
N LYS A 165 -4.60 10.87 6.80
CA LYS A 165 -3.40 10.26 7.39
C LYS A 165 -2.35 9.80 6.37
N ILE A 166 -2.77 9.34 5.18
CA ILE A 166 -1.87 8.77 4.17
C ILE A 166 -1.40 9.86 3.21
N LYS A 167 -0.08 9.98 3.06
CA LYS A 167 0.55 10.91 2.10
C LYS A 167 0.76 10.29 0.73
N TYR A 168 1.13 9.00 0.67
CA TYR A 168 1.39 8.28 -0.57
C TYR A 168 0.69 6.92 -0.59
N VAL A 169 0.05 6.60 -1.71
CA VAL A 169 -0.49 5.25 -1.97
C VAL A 169 0.32 4.61 -3.08
N ARG A 170 1.01 3.51 -2.77
CA ARG A 170 1.69 2.69 -3.78
C ARG A 170 0.62 1.93 -4.57
N ASN A 171 0.47 2.28 -5.85
CA ASN A 171 -0.53 1.66 -6.71
C ASN A 171 0.10 0.93 -7.89
N PHE A 172 0.81 1.59 -8.81
CA PHE A 172 1.37 0.92 -9.97
C PHE A 172 2.66 0.16 -9.65
N THR A 173 2.86 -0.95 -10.35
CA THR A 173 4.06 -1.80 -10.29
C THR A 173 4.67 -1.91 -11.68
N PHE A 174 5.98 -1.82 -11.77
CA PHE A 174 6.74 -1.86 -13.01
C PHE A 174 7.78 -2.98 -12.95
N ASP A 175 8.18 -3.50 -14.11
CA ASP A 175 9.19 -4.56 -14.28
C ASP A 175 10.61 -4.02 -14.51
N ASP A 176 10.78 -2.69 -14.57
CA ASP A 176 12.07 -2.00 -14.63
C ASP A 176 12.31 -1.21 -13.32
N VAL A 177 13.55 -1.22 -12.83
CA VAL A 177 13.98 -0.45 -11.66
C VAL A 177 13.99 1.05 -11.97
N ASN A 178 14.22 1.45 -13.22
CA ASN A 178 14.14 2.85 -13.64
C ASN A 178 12.70 3.26 -13.94
N THR A 179 11.96 3.57 -12.87
CA THR A 179 10.54 3.88 -12.98
C THR A 179 10.25 5.21 -13.70
N ILE A 180 11.17 6.19 -13.65
CA ILE A 180 11.03 7.48 -14.36
C ILE A 180 11.12 7.29 -15.88
N LYS A 181 11.91 6.32 -16.35
CA LYS A 181 11.98 5.96 -17.78
C LYS A 181 10.63 5.43 -18.29
N ILE A 182 9.90 4.68 -17.47
CA ILE A 182 8.58 4.15 -17.82
C ILE A 182 7.52 5.23 -17.68
N ASP A 183 7.54 5.93 -16.55
CA ASP A 183 6.48 6.85 -16.16
C ASP A 183 7.06 8.13 -15.52
N PRO A 184 7.39 9.14 -16.35
CA PRO A 184 7.97 10.38 -15.88
C PRO A 184 6.94 11.30 -15.19
N MET A 185 5.66 10.91 -15.12
CA MET A 185 4.59 11.70 -14.51
C MET A 185 4.37 11.38 -13.02
N MET A 186 5.08 10.39 -12.48
CA MET A 186 5.07 10.11 -11.05
C MET A 186 5.81 11.20 -10.24
N PRO A 187 5.37 11.50 -9.00
CA PRO A 187 4.18 10.96 -8.34
C PRO A 187 2.88 11.60 -8.86
N TYR A 188 1.81 10.83 -8.81
CA TYR A 188 0.48 11.30 -9.19
C TYR A 188 -0.20 12.04 -8.05
N HIS A 189 -0.91 13.11 -8.37
CA HIS A 189 -1.75 13.84 -7.43
C HIS A 189 -3.21 13.44 -7.62
N ASP A 190 -3.90 13.09 -6.53
CA ASP A 190 -5.34 12.97 -6.56
C ASP A 190 -5.96 14.37 -6.73
N GLY A 191 -6.61 14.59 -7.88
CA GLY A 191 -7.28 15.85 -8.22
C GLY A 191 -8.62 16.05 -7.50
N GLY A 192 -8.99 15.15 -6.58
CA GLY A 192 -10.27 15.12 -5.92
C GLY A 192 -11.41 14.73 -6.87
N TYR A 193 -12.38 13.99 -6.36
CA TYR A 193 -13.68 13.78 -7.03
C TYR A 193 -14.48 15.08 -7.10
N SER A 194 -14.02 16.08 -7.87
CA SER A 194 -14.89 17.14 -8.36
C SER A 194 -15.49 16.67 -9.69
N LYS A 195 -16.82 16.61 -9.75
CA LYS A 195 -17.54 16.52 -11.03
C LYS A 195 -17.16 17.76 -11.84
N GLY A 196 -16.10 17.66 -12.64
CA GLY A 196 -15.58 18.79 -13.39
C GLY A 196 -14.10 18.65 -13.65
N LYS A 197 -13.77 18.05 -14.81
CA LYS A 197 -12.52 18.24 -15.57
C LYS A 197 -11.29 18.62 -14.73
N ASN A 198 -10.60 17.64 -14.16
CA ASN A 198 -9.15 17.68 -13.99
C ASN A 198 -8.60 16.26 -13.99
N LYS A 199 -7.60 16.03 -14.85
CA LYS A 199 -7.07 14.72 -15.21
C LYS A 199 -6.31 14.12 -14.02
N ILE A 200 -6.84 13.06 -13.42
CA ILE A 200 -5.98 12.11 -12.72
C ILE A 200 -5.16 11.45 -13.82
N CYS A 201 -3.84 11.55 -13.71
CA CYS A 201 -2.97 10.86 -14.63
C CYS A 201 -2.96 9.38 -14.19
N LYS A 202 -3.77 8.55 -14.86
CA LYS A 202 -3.67 7.10 -14.77
C LYS A 202 -3.25 6.64 -16.16
N LYS A 203 -2.00 6.25 -16.32
CA LYS A 203 -1.51 5.69 -17.57
C LYS A 203 -1.27 4.19 -17.37
N LEU A 204 -1.97 3.42 -18.19
CA LEU A 204 -1.77 1.98 -18.33
C LEU A 204 -0.53 1.77 -19.20
N TYR A 205 0.41 0.97 -18.72
CA TYR A 205 1.37 0.26 -19.56
C TYR A 205 1.22 -1.23 -19.25
N PHE A 206 0.99 -2.01 -20.31
CA PHE A 206 1.01 -3.47 -20.29
C PHE A 206 2.45 -3.96 -20.38
#